data_AF-A0A348VF59-F1
#
_entry.id   AF-A0A348VF59-F1
#
_cell.length_a   1.000
_cell.length_b   1.000
_cell.length_c   1.000
_cell.angle_alpha   90.00
_cell.angle_beta   90.00
_cell.angle_gamma   90.00
#
_symmetry.space_group_name_H-M   'P 1'
#
loop_
_entity.id
_entity.type
_entity.pdbx_description
1 polymer ?
#
loop_
_entity_poly.entity_id
_entity_poly.type
_entity_poly.pdbx_seq_one_letter_code
_entity_poly.pdbx_strand_id
1 'polypeptide(L)'
;MKCKKLIALMAIVALAFLPLNANAAPTVSDYENVYVIQNSEGEVKKVIAVDWLRVEGEGPFNILDPIDGGASPQILIGDATITQSDMGLTIQGQSSGVADVFYRTDLQKELPFSLKLNVLINGKAAKLSDLEQATGSVEIGVEFFNYYKQGDVYLPWLVNVSITLDGPSVKDVTVSSGNVNYVGSKAMATLIMQAMGEKTTATISYEAMKKSSPSLSISVVPTLMAIELPDMSNLKDMSKALEGIAKGIDGYSEALTMMANSVQTDVDLSSLENVTLLLDAYGQILSQMYQQLNPQQIAMLPKAAEGLSALEQPLQQTASALDQLGTLVSAYTELASQSLAINQQVSNALAMQPELPGKEQLLQLMGQQQMLLQAMTQGATLPTGFIPPLSTLKQSLTQLSQGSRQMAQALQQTASQMGMLNDLSIGLLAMRSTLGIVVNGGTLEGKTLPPIAQVSSQLKTGISTMQRELSQGMLDLKTALNTLVKGGTINGQTIPPMSELSKGLREISKGANQAYETFSSQSQNLDKAKELADSYNSFSGLPTGATGKVMFIIKIED
;
A
#
# COMPACT_ATOMS: atom_id res chain seq x y z
N MET A 1 -56.44 45.92 -24.36
CA MET A 1 -55.10 45.60 -23.81
C MET A 1 -54.52 44.27 -24.35
N LYS A 2 -54.44 44.09 -25.69
CA LYS A 2 -53.99 42.80 -26.28
C LYS A 2 -52.85 42.88 -27.30
N CYS A 3 -52.15 44.02 -27.42
CA CYS A 3 -51.10 44.18 -28.45
C CYS A 3 -49.68 44.41 -27.90
N LYS A 4 -49.50 44.77 -26.62
CA LYS A 4 -48.14 44.98 -26.06
C LYS A 4 -47.47 43.69 -25.54
N LYS A 5 -48.23 42.65 -25.19
CA LYS A 5 -47.67 41.35 -24.75
C LYS A 5 -47.24 40.45 -25.91
N LEU A 6 -47.75 40.66 -27.13
CA LEU A 6 -47.40 39.84 -28.30
C LEU A 6 -46.05 40.27 -28.92
N ILE A 7 -45.72 41.57 -28.87
CA ILE A 7 -44.45 42.11 -29.37
C ILE A 7 -43.28 41.72 -28.43
N ALA A 8 -43.52 41.68 -27.12
CA ALA A 8 -42.53 41.19 -26.16
C ALA A 8 -42.25 39.67 -26.29
N LEU A 9 -43.24 38.88 -26.71
CA LEU A 9 -43.06 37.44 -26.92
C LEU A 9 -42.35 37.12 -28.24
N MET A 10 -42.56 37.93 -29.30
CA MET A 10 -41.81 37.79 -30.56
C MET A 10 -40.34 38.24 -30.44
N ALA A 11 -40.01 39.20 -29.57
CA ALA A 11 -38.61 39.56 -29.29
C ALA A 11 -37.85 38.47 -28.53
N ILE A 12 -38.52 37.72 -27.63
CA ILE A 12 -37.91 36.60 -26.90
C ILE A 12 -37.75 35.36 -27.80
N VAL A 13 -38.68 35.13 -28.74
CA VAL A 13 -38.54 34.03 -29.72
C VAL A 13 -37.50 34.36 -30.80
N ALA A 14 -37.26 35.64 -31.12
CA ALA A 14 -36.19 36.04 -32.04
C ALA A 14 -34.77 35.92 -31.44
N LEU A 15 -34.62 35.94 -30.11
CA LEU A 15 -33.36 35.62 -29.42
C LEU A 15 -33.12 34.11 -29.28
N ALA A 16 -34.15 33.27 -29.41
CA ALA A 16 -34.05 31.81 -29.38
C ALA A 16 -33.69 31.17 -30.75
N PHE A 17 -33.65 31.98 -31.82
CA PHE A 17 -33.28 31.56 -33.18
C PHE A 17 -32.07 32.35 -33.72
N LEU A 18 -31.27 32.97 -32.86
CA LEU A 18 -29.86 33.14 -33.23
C LEU A 18 -29.28 31.73 -33.28
N PRO A 19 -28.60 31.32 -34.37
CA PRO A 19 -27.75 30.16 -34.29
C PRO A 19 -26.75 30.43 -33.16
N LEU A 20 -26.96 29.79 -32.00
CA LEU A 20 -25.91 29.50 -31.04
C LEU A 20 -24.97 28.51 -31.74
N ASN A 21 -24.26 28.98 -32.76
CA ASN A 21 -22.91 28.51 -33.00
C ASN A 21 -22.09 29.06 -31.83
N ALA A 22 -22.26 28.44 -30.67
CA ALA A 22 -21.16 28.36 -29.73
C ALA A 22 -20.11 27.50 -30.44
N ASN A 23 -19.34 28.11 -31.34
CA ASN A 23 -17.99 27.64 -31.55
C ASN A 23 -17.38 27.70 -30.16
N ALA A 24 -17.24 26.54 -29.52
CA ALA A 24 -16.46 26.45 -28.30
C ALA A 24 -15.14 27.16 -28.61
N ALA A 25 -14.73 28.10 -27.76
CA ALA A 25 -13.46 28.78 -27.95
C ALA A 25 -12.37 27.70 -28.13
N PRO A 26 -11.45 27.85 -29.10
CA PRO A 26 -10.45 26.84 -29.35
C PRO A 26 -9.71 26.50 -28.05
N THR A 27 -9.59 25.22 -27.73
CA THR A 27 -8.82 24.77 -26.57
C THR A 27 -7.35 24.81 -26.91
N VAL A 28 -6.52 25.26 -25.97
CA VAL A 28 -5.08 25.43 -26.17
C VAL A 28 -4.34 24.48 -25.24
N SER A 29 -3.39 23.73 -25.77
CA SER A 29 -2.36 23.04 -24.99
C SER A 29 -1.01 23.67 -25.30
N ASP A 30 -0.17 23.78 -24.29
CA ASP A 30 1.17 24.36 -24.39
C ASP A 30 2.20 23.38 -23.81
N TYR A 31 3.14 22.95 -24.66
CA TYR A 31 4.21 22.04 -24.27
C TYR A 31 5.55 22.75 -24.42
N GLU A 32 6.15 23.12 -23.31
CA GLU A 32 7.39 23.87 -23.26
C GLU A 32 8.60 22.94 -23.14
N ASN A 33 9.57 23.12 -24.05
CA ASN A 33 10.91 22.55 -23.94
C ASN A 33 11.92 23.66 -23.68
N VAL A 34 12.54 23.64 -22.50
CA VAL A 34 13.58 24.58 -22.10
C VAL A 34 14.95 23.99 -22.39
N TYR A 35 15.62 24.50 -23.41
CA TYR A 35 16.99 24.15 -23.72
C TYR A 35 17.95 24.99 -22.89
N VAL A 36 18.78 24.32 -22.10
CA VAL A 36 19.82 24.92 -21.25
C VAL A 36 21.17 24.58 -21.83
N ILE A 37 21.95 25.61 -22.17
CA ILE A 37 23.35 25.47 -22.55
C ILE A 37 24.19 25.91 -21.36
N GLN A 38 24.98 24.99 -20.80
CA GLN A 38 25.83 25.23 -19.64
C GLN A 38 27.19 24.53 -19.78
N ASN A 39 28.15 24.86 -18.92
CA ASN A 39 29.36 24.04 -18.76
C ASN A 39 29.14 22.88 -17.78
N SER A 40 30.14 22.01 -17.63
CA SER A 40 30.12 20.89 -16.68
C SER A 40 30.05 21.31 -15.21
N GLU A 41 30.49 22.51 -14.85
CA GLU A 41 30.38 23.06 -13.49
C GLU A 41 28.98 23.59 -13.14
N GLY A 42 28.06 23.61 -14.13
CA GLY A 42 26.68 24.09 -13.99
C GLY A 42 26.51 25.59 -14.23
N GLU A 43 27.49 26.27 -14.82
CA GLU A 43 27.38 27.68 -15.22
C GLU A 43 26.56 27.79 -16.52
N VAL A 44 25.43 28.47 -16.43
CA VAL A 44 24.49 28.64 -17.54
C VAL A 44 24.96 29.73 -18.49
N LYS A 45 25.11 29.38 -19.78
CA LYS A 45 25.45 30.30 -20.86
C LYS A 45 24.20 30.85 -21.57
N LYS A 46 23.21 29.98 -21.77
CA LYS A 46 21.99 30.34 -22.51
C LYS A 46 20.81 29.47 -22.11
N VAL A 47 19.63 30.08 -22.02
CA VAL A 47 18.34 29.42 -21.83
C VAL A 47 17.42 29.79 -22.98
N ILE A 48 16.80 28.79 -23.61
CA ILE A 48 15.89 28.96 -24.75
C ILE A 48 14.62 28.17 -24.46
N ALA A 49 13.47 28.82 -24.43
CA ALA A 49 12.19 28.13 -24.45
C ALA A 49 11.77 27.86 -25.89
N VAL A 50 11.25 26.66 -26.12
CA VAL A 50 10.58 26.25 -27.35
C VAL A 50 9.23 25.68 -26.98
N ASP A 51 8.20 26.43 -27.28
CA ASP A 51 6.83 26.08 -26.94
C ASP A 51 6.14 25.49 -28.15
N TRP A 52 5.39 24.43 -27.91
CA TRP A 52 4.45 23.84 -28.85
C TRP A 52 3.03 24.17 -28.40
N LEU A 53 2.44 25.17 -29.05
CA LEU A 53 1.04 25.50 -28.91
C LEU A 53 0.22 24.64 -29.87
N ARG A 54 -0.67 23.84 -29.29
CA ARG A 54 -1.68 23.07 -30.02
C ARG A 54 -3.05 23.68 -29.78
N VAL A 55 -3.66 24.18 -30.85
CA VAL A 55 -4.96 24.86 -30.83
C VAL A 55 -6.00 23.97 -31.49
N GLU A 56 -6.95 23.46 -30.72
CA GLU A 56 -8.02 22.58 -31.21
C GLU A 56 -9.35 23.33 -31.28
N GLY A 57 -10.02 23.24 -32.42
CA GLY A 57 -11.23 24.01 -32.75
C GLY A 57 -11.13 24.68 -34.12
N GLU A 58 -12.23 25.29 -34.56
CA GLU A 58 -12.28 26.03 -35.81
C GLU A 58 -12.30 27.54 -35.57
N GLY A 59 -11.53 28.28 -36.38
CA GLY A 59 -11.54 29.73 -36.41
C GLY A 59 -10.25 30.40 -35.92
N PRO A 60 -10.27 31.73 -35.79
CA PRO A 60 -9.09 32.49 -35.41
C PRO A 60 -8.74 32.29 -33.94
N PHE A 61 -7.44 32.26 -33.66
CA PHE A 61 -6.93 32.26 -32.30
C PHE A 61 -5.98 33.45 -32.10
N ASN A 62 -6.00 33.97 -30.88
CA ASN A 62 -5.13 35.04 -30.40
C ASN A 62 -4.72 34.69 -28.97
N ILE A 63 -3.53 34.12 -28.82
CA ILE A 63 -3.06 33.51 -27.57
C ILE A 63 -1.99 34.43 -27.01
N LEU A 64 -2.20 34.90 -25.78
CA LEU A 64 -1.18 35.61 -25.01
C LEU A 64 -0.47 34.59 -24.12
N ASP A 65 0.81 34.41 -24.38
CA ASP A 65 1.73 33.68 -23.52
C ASP A 65 2.46 34.66 -22.60
N PRO A 66 2.27 34.59 -21.27
CA PRO A 66 2.76 35.59 -20.32
C PRO A 66 4.25 35.41 -19.99
N ILE A 67 5.08 35.25 -21.03
CA ILE A 67 6.53 35.08 -20.91
C ILE A 67 7.17 36.39 -20.44
N ASP A 68 7.80 36.34 -19.27
CA ASP A 68 8.57 37.45 -18.72
C ASP A 68 10.00 37.46 -19.28
N GLY A 69 10.41 38.59 -19.86
CA GLY A 69 11.78 38.80 -20.33
C GLY A 69 12.22 37.99 -21.56
N GLY A 70 11.29 37.54 -22.41
CA GLY A 70 11.61 36.87 -23.67
C GLY A 70 12.39 37.75 -24.66
N ALA A 71 13.33 37.18 -25.42
CA ALA A 71 14.10 37.90 -26.43
C ALA A 71 14.18 37.13 -27.75
N SER A 72 14.18 37.87 -28.86
CA SER A 72 14.28 37.34 -30.23
C SER A 72 13.25 36.23 -30.54
N PRO A 73 11.94 36.47 -30.29
CA PRO A 73 10.91 35.47 -30.54
C PRO A 73 10.80 35.14 -32.02
N GLN A 74 10.61 33.86 -32.33
CA GLN A 74 10.53 33.38 -33.72
C GLN A 74 9.61 32.17 -33.82
N ILE A 75 8.70 32.19 -34.81
CA ILE A 75 7.97 30.99 -35.25
C ILE A 75 8.95 30.05 -35.97
N LEU A 76 9.03 28.81 -35.49
CA LEU A 76 9.82 27.74 -36.08
C LEU A 76 9.00 26.91 -37.06
N ILE A 77 7.78 26.53 -36.64
CA ILE A 77 6.85 25.68 -37.40
C ILE A 77 5.43 26.20 -37.18
N GLY A 78 4.60 26.19 -38.22
CA GLY A 78 3.19 26.60 -38.16
C GLY A 78 2.92 27.90 -38.90
N ASP A 79 1.66 28.09 -39.30
CA ASP A 79 1.18 29.31 -39.97
C ASP A 79 0.57 30.26 -38.92
N ALA A 80 1.45 31.01 -38.27
CA ALA A 80 1.10 31.97 -37.25
C ALA A 80 2.06 33.17 -37.28
N THR A 81 1.65 34.24 -36.62
CA THR A 81 2.49 35.42 -36.38
C THR A 81 2.76 35.56 -34.89
N ILE A 82 3.94 36.07 -34.55
CA ILE A 82 4.36 36.31 -33.18
C ILE A 82 4.67 37.79 -32.99
N THR A 83 4.11 38.37 -31.94
CA THR A 83 4.35 39.77 -31.56
C THR A 83 4.71 39.84 -30.08
N GLN A 84 5.64 40.72 -29.74
CA GLN A 84 6.11 40.88 -28.37
C GLN A 84 5.55 42.16 -27.76
N SER A 85 5.15 42.08 -26.50
CA SER A 85 4.66 43.20 -25.69
C SER A 85 5.17 43.09 -24.25
N ASP A 86 4.90 44.10 -23.42
CA ASP A 86 5.23 44.08 -21.99
C ASP A 86 4.47 42.99 -21.22
N MET A 87 3.37 42.45 -21.78
CA MET A 87 2.59 41.37 -21.18
C MET A 87 3.07 39.96 -21.58
N GLY A 88 4.04 39.87 -22.50
CA GLY A 88 4.54 38.60 -23.05
C GLY A 88 4.43 38.49 -24.57
N LEU A 89 4.34 37.27 -25.08
CA LEU A 89 4.32 36.96 -26.50
C LEU A 89 2.89 36.66 -26.95
N THR A 90 2.45 37.31 -28.02
CA THR A 90 1.12 37.10 -28.60
C THR A 90 1.25 36.34 -29.91
N ILE A 91 0.62 35.16 -29.97
CA ILE A 91 0.60 34.26 -31.11
C ILE A 91 -0.78 34.31 -31.77
N GLN A 92 -0.81 34.65 -33.06
CA GLN A 92 -2.04 34.82 -33.84
C GLN A 92 -2.02 33.96 -35.09
N GLY A 93 -3.12 33.26 -35.34
CA GLY A 93 -3.27 32.41 -36.51
C GLY A 93 -4.72 31.93 -36.71
N GLN A 94 -4.86 30.94 -37.59
CA GLN A 94 -6.15 30.32 -37.91
C GLN A 94 -6.08 28.82 -37.68
N SER A 95 -7.10 28.25 -37.03
CA SER A 95 -7.24 26.81 -36.90
C SER A 95 -8.39 26.29 -37.77
N SER A 96 -8.13 25.19 -38.47
CA SER A 96 -9.13 24.44 -39.25
C SER A 96 -9.32 23.06 -38.63
N GLY A 97 -9.64 23.05 -37.33
CA GLY A 97 -9.79 21.84 -36.51
C GLY A 97 -8.63 21.64 -35.55
N VAL A 98 -7.38 21.61 -36.04
CA VAL A 98 -6.17 21.59 -35.22
C VAL A 98 -5.10 22.47 -35.88
N ALA A 99 -4.43 23.31 -35.10
CA ALA A 99 -3.25 24.05 -35.52
C ALA A 99 -2.10 23.82 -34.52
N ASP A 100 -0.94 23.43 -35.04
CA ASP A 100 0.29 23.26 -34.28
C ASP A 100 1.25 24.41 -34.61
N VAL A 101 1.64 25.17 -33.60
CA VAL A 101 2.58 26.28 -33.70
C VAL A 101 3.74 26.04 -32.76
N PHE A 102 4.95 25.98 -33.31
CA PHE A 102 6.18 25.91 -32.55
C PHE A 102 6.87 27.24 -32.64
N TYR A 103 7.21 27.82 -31.50
CA TYR A 103 7.94 29.07 -31.47
C TYR A 103 9.06 29.01 -30.42
N ARG A 104 10.07 29.84 -30.61
CA ARG A 104 11.19 29.95 -29.67
C ARG A 104 11.34 31.35 -29.14
N THR A 105 11.90 31.45 -27.94
CA THR A 105 12.40 32.70 -27.36
C THR A 105 13.61 32.43 -26.49
N ASP A 106 14.56 33.36 -26.46
CA ASP A 106 15.65 33.34 -25.49
C ASP A 106 15.11 33.88 -24.15
N LEU A 107 15.55 33.29 -23.03
CA LEU A 107 15.08 33.64 -21.69
C LEU A 107 16.23 34.17 -20.82
N GLN A 108 15.94 35.19 -20.02
CA GLN A 108 16.81 35.69 -18.96
C GLN A 108 16.21 35.34 -17.58
N LYS A 109 16.05 34.03 -17.33
CA LYS A 109 15.46 33.50 -16.10
C LYS A 109 16.39 32.48 -15.46
N GLU A 110 16.56 32.57 -14.15
CA GLU A 110 17.35 31.60 -13.39
C GLU A 110 16.65 30.23 -13.35
N LEU A 111 17.44 29.16 -13.40
CA LEU A 111 16.91 27.80 -13.33
C LEU A 111 16.51 27.44 -11.89
N PRO A 112 15.43 26.66 -11.73
CA PRO A 112 14.99 26.16 -10.42
C PRO A 112 15.90 25.06 -9.84
N PHE A 113 16.99 24.72 -10.53
CA PHE A 113 17.95 23.69 -10.16
C PHE A 113 19.34 24.01 -10.75
N SER A 114 20.36 23.27 -10.30
CA SER A 114 21.67 23.21 -10.94
C SER A 114 22.06 21.75 -11.19
N LEU A 115 22.63 21.46 -12.36
CA LEU A 115 23.19 20.16 -12.69
C LEU A 115 24.67 20.30 -13.01
N LYS A 116 25.50 19.51 -12.32
CA LYS A 116 26.96 19.48 -12.52
C LYS A 116 27.41 18.09 -12.95
N LEU A 117 28.43 18.04 -13.80
CA LEU A 117 29.10 16.83 -14.23
C LEU A 117 30.56 16.84 -13.77
N ASN A 118 30.91 15.90 -12.91
CA ASN A 118 32.28 15.66 -12.48
C ASN A 118 32.86 14.51 -13.29
N VAL A 119 33.76 14.79 -14.22
CA VAL A 119 34.38 13.78 -15.08
C VAL A 119 35.75 13.40 -14.56
N LEU A 120 35.98 12.10 -14.37
CA LEU A 120 37.28 11.54 -14.02
C LEU A 120 37.73 10.56 -15.12
N ILE A 121 38.95 10.75 -15.64
CA ILE A 121 39.63 9.81 -16.54
C ILE A 121 40.86 9.29 -15.81
N ASN A 122 40.92 7.97 -15.58
CA ASN A 122 41.97 7.31 -14.80
C ASN A 122 42.17 7.96 -13.42
N GLY A 123 41.07 8.34 -12.76
CA GLY A 123 41.05 8.99 -11.45
C GLY A 123 41.48 10.46 -11.44
N LYS A 124 41.70 11.09 -12.60
CA LYS A 124 42.05 12.52 -12.71
C LYS A 124 40.88 13.32 -13.26
N ALA A 125 40.64 14.50 -12.70
CA ALA A 125 39.65 15.45 -13.21
C ALA A 125 39.92 15.78 -14.69
N ALA A 126 38.86 15.76 -15.49
CA ALA A 126 38.87 16.02 -16.93
C ALA A 126 37.62 16.80 -17.33
N LYS A 127 37.59 17.33 -18.56
CA LYS A 127 36.40 17.93 -19.17
C LYS A 127 35.54 16.87 -19.85
N LEU A 128 34.28 17.19 -20.12
CA LEU A 128 33.42 16.29 -20.90
C LEU A 128 33.94 16.10 -22.33
N SER A 129 34.57 17.13 -22.91
CA SER A 129 35.21 17.05 -24.24
C SER A 129 36.37 16.06 -24.30
N ASP A 130 37.01 15.75 -23.17
CA ASP A 130 38.17 14.86 -23.11
C ASP A 130 37.77 13.38 -23.26
N LEU A 131 36.48 13.06 -23.13
CA LEU A 131 35.96 11.71 -23.27
C LEU A 131 36.25 11.10 -24.65
N GLU A 132 36.35 11.92 -25.71
CA GLU A 132 36.66 11.43 -27.06
C GLU A 132 38.06 10.80 -27.17
N GLN A 133 38.97 11.25 -26.31
CA GLN A 133 40.36 10.81 -26.27
C GLN A 133 40.63 9.82 -25.13
N ALA A 134 39.63 9.53 -24.30
CA ALA A 134 39.78 8.71 -23.11
C ALA A 134 40.15 7.26 -23.45
N THR A 135 41.09 6.72 -22.67
CA THR A 135 41.42 5.29 -22.60
C THR A 135 41.65 4.92 -21.14
N GLY A 136 41.18 3.75 -20.71
CA GLY A 136 41.17 3.33 -19.32
C GLY A 136 39.86 3.66 -18.60
N SER A 137 39.93 3.86 -17.28
CA SER A 137 38.73 4.06 -16.45
C SER A 137 38.13 5.45 -16.67
N VAL A 138 36.83 5.50 -16.87
CA VAL A 138 36.05 6.74 -16.94
C VAL A 138 34.94 6.70 -15.88
N GLU A 139 34.78 7.80 -15.18
CA GLU A 139 33.68 8.04 -14.25
C GLU A 139 33.06 9.41 -14.54
N ILE A 140 31.73 9.46 -14.62
CA ILE A 140 30.95 10.69 -14.79
C ILE A 140 29.99 10.76 -13.60
N GLY A 141 30.35 11.57 -12.61
CA GLY A 141 29.48 11.91 -11.49
C GLY A 141 28.49 13.01 -11.88
N VAL A 142 27.22 12.79 -11.61
CA VAL A 142 26.14 13.78 -11.82
C VAL A 142 25.72 14.28 -10.45
N GLU A 143 25.78 15.60 -10.24
CA GLU A 143 25.24 16.27 -9.06
C GLU A 143 24.07 17.15 -9.45
N PHE A 144 22.91 16.90 -8.86
CA PHE A 144 21.72 17.71 -9.03
C PHE A 144 21.40 18.44 -7.74
N PHE A 145 21.24 19.77 -7.82
CA PHE A 145 20.84 20.63 -6.72
C PHE A 145 19.45 21.20 -7.00
N ASN A 146 18.52 20.99 -6.08
CA ASN A 146 17.14 21.45 -6.21
C ASN A 146 16.93 22.73 -5.39
N TYR A 147 16.59 23.82 -6.06
CA TYR A 147 16.34 25.11 -5.42
C TYR A 147 14.85 25.43 -5.30
N TYR A 148 13.99 24.63 -5.93
CA TYR A 148 12.55 24.87 -5.91
C TYR A 148 11.86 24.12 -4.78
N LYS A 149 11.33 24.89 -3.82
CA LYS A 149 10.67 24.39 -2.62
C LYS A 149 9.39 25.18 -2.35
N GLN A 150 8.28 24.50 -2.10
CA GLN A 150 7.05 25.11 -1.59
C GLN A 150 6.80 24.62 -0.16
N GLY A 151 6.91 25.52 0.82
CA GLY A 151 6.91 25.15 2.23
C GLY A 151 8.07 24.21 2.55
N ASP A 152 7.75 22.99 3.01
CA ASP A 152 8.74 21.95 3.32
C ASP A 152 8.93 20.89 2.23
N VAL A 153 8.27 21.06 1.08
CA VAL A 153 8.28 20.09 -0.01
C VAL A 153 9.09 20.63 -1.18
N TYR A 154 10.13 19.89 -1.58
CA TYR A 154 10.87 20.15 -2.81
C TYR A 154 10.07 19.65 -4.02
N LEU A 155 10.11 20.41 -5.12
CA LEU A 155 9.55 19.95 -6.39
C LEU A 155 10.33 18.72 -6.86
N PRO A 156 9.69 17.55 -7.05
CA PRO A 156 10.41 16.37 -7.48
C PRO A 156 10.82 16.49 -8.94
N TRP A 157 12.11 16.25 -9.21
CA TRP A 157 12.66 16.22 -10.55
C TRP A 157 13.08 14.80 -10.92
N LEU A 158 12.65 14.34 -12.08
CA LEU A 158 13.21 13.16 -12.73
C LEU A 158 14.37 13.62 -13.63
N VAL A 159 15.58 13.24 -13.27
CA VAL A 159 16.80 13.55 -14.01
C VAL A 159 17.23 12.31 -14.77
N ASN A 160 17.32 12.42 -16.09
CA ASN A 160 17.74 11.36 -16.98
C ASN A 160 19.01 11.79 -17.73
N VAL A 161 20.08 11.03 -17.54
CA VAL A 161 21.37 11.22 -18.21
C VAL A 161 21.69 9.95 -19.00
N SER A 162 21.64 10.04 -20.33
CA SER A 162 21.97 8.93 -21.23
C SER A 162 23.27 9.20 -21.95
N ILE A 163 24.21 8.25 -21.87
CA ILE A 163 25.42 8.25 -22.69
C ILE A 163 25.38 7.06 -23.67
N THR A 164 25.56 7.36 -24.95
CA THR A 164 25.69 6.33 -25.99
C THR A 164 27.16 6.16 -26.34
N LEU A 165 27.65 4.95 -26.12
CA LEU A 165 29.03 4.53 -26.29
C LEU A 165 29.15 3.58 -27.50
N ASP A 166 30.35 3.52 -28.08
CA ASP A 166 30.67 2.48 -29.05
C ASP A 166 30.96 1.16 -28.33
N GLY A 167 30.06 0.18 -28.43
CA GLY A 167 30.09 -1.06 -27.66
C GLY A 167 31.41 -1.83 -27.78
N PRO A 168 31.98 -2.03 -28.98
CA PRO A 168 33.29 -2.66 -29.16
C PRO A 168 34.48 -1.86 -28.60
N SER A 169 34.27 -0.62 -28.18
CA SER A 169 35.29 0.26 -27.64
C SER A 169 35.26 0.37 -26.12
N VAL A 170 34.26 -0.21 -25.45
CA VAL A 170 34.07 -0.11 -24.00
C VAL A 170 33.76 -1.45 -23.35
N LYS A 171 34.06 -1.58 -22.06
CA LYS A 171 33.62 -2.69 -21.21
C LYS A 171 33.29 -2.18 -19.82
N ASP A 172 32.71 -3.06 -18.99
CA ASP A 172 32.40 -2.77 -17.59
C ASP A 172 31.54 -1.49 -17.41
N VAL A 173 30.61 -1.29 -18.36
CA VAL A 173 29.69 -0.14 -18.35
C VAL A 173 28.67 -0.35 -17.24
N THR A 174 28.62 0.61 -16.31
CA THR A 174 27.77 0.55 -15.12
C THR A 174 27.15 1.92 -14.84
N VAL A 175 25.99 1.90 -14.20
CA VAL A 175 25.28 3.09 -13.71
C VAL A 175 24.87 2.82 -12.26
N SER A 176 24.93 3.83 -11.40
CA SER A 176 24.56 3.67 -9.99
C SER A 176 23.03 3.60 -9.78
N SER A 177 22.25 4.12 -10.74
CA SER A 177 20.78 4.08 -10.75
C SER A 177 20.29 4.19 -12.19
N GLY A 178 19.51 3.22 -12.67
CA GLY A 178 19.07 3.14 -14.07
C GLY A 178 19.48 1.83 -14.72
N ASN A 179 19.80 1.85 -16.01
CA ASN A 179 20.08 0.64 -16.78
C ASN A 179 21.15 0.84 -17.86
N VAL A 180 21.78 -0.27 -18.26
CA VAL A 180 22.70 -0.34 -19.40
C VAL A 180 22.11 -1.31 -20.42
N ASN A 181 21.91 -0.84 -21.65
CA ASN A 181 21.37 -1.64 -22.74
C ASN A 181 22.36 -1.68 -23.90
N TYR A 182 22.39 -2.80 -24.61
CA TYR A 182 23.16 -2.93 -25.85
C TYR A 182 22.19 -2.99 -27.04
N VAL A 183 22.28 -2.00 -27.93
CA VAL A 183 21.43 -1.91 -29.12
C VAL A 183 22.33 -1.93 -30.35
N GLY A 184 22.35 -3.06 -31.05
CA GLY A 184 23.30 -3.30 -32.13
C GLY A 184 24.75 -3.23 -31.63
N SER A 185 25.57 -2.36 -32.24
CA SER A 185 26.96 -2.14 -31.82
C SER A 185 27.12 -1.03 -30.76
N LYS A 186 26.03 -0.48 -30.22
CA LYS A 186 26.07 0.61 -29.24
C LYS A 186 25.77 0.10 -27.83
N ALA A 187 26.54 0.58 -26.87
CA ALA A 187 26.25 0.43 -25.45
C ALA A 187 25.62 1.74 -24.97
N MET A 188 24.39 1.69 -24.47
CA MET A 188 23.65 2.84 -23.97
C MET A 188 23.53 2.72 -22.46
N ALA A 189 24.20 3.60 -21.73
CA ALA A 189 24.06 3.71 -20.28
C ALA A 189 23.10 4.86 -19.96
N THR A 190 22.02 4.54 -19.27
CA THR A 190 20.97 5.48 -18.88
C THR A 190 20.91 5.55 -17.36
N LEU A 191 21.27 6.71 -16.84
CA LEU A 191 21.20 7.05 -15.43
C LEU A 191 19.87 7.76 -15.15
N ILE A 192 19.11 7.25 -14.18
CA ILE A 192 17.83 7.83 -13.77
C ILE A 192 17.90 8.17 -12.28
N MET A 193 17.60 9.42 -11.93
CA MET A 193 17.55 9.89 -10.54
C MET A 193 16.21 10.59 -10.25
N GLN A 194 15.60 10.28 -9.11
CA GLN A 194 14.51 11.08 -8.55
C GLN A 194 15.08 12.05 -7.52
N ALA A 195 15.19 13.33 -7.86
CA ALA A 195 15.64 14.37 -6.94
C ALA A 195 14.45 14.94 -6.17
N MET A 196 14.29 14.53 -4.90
CA MET A 196 13.23 15.00 -3.99
C MET A 196 13.74 15.82 -2.81
N GLY A 197 15.04 16.12 -2.78
CA GLY A 197 15.69 16.90 -1.74
C GLY A 197 16.67 17.90 -2.33
N GLU A 198 17.38 18.61 -1.45
CA GLU A 198 18.30 19.69 -1.84
C GLU A 198 19.42 19.21 -2.78
N LYS A 199 19.98 18.03 -2.54
CA LYS A 199 21.07 17.46 -3.34
C LYS A 199 20.79 15.99 -3.67
N THR A 200 21.07 15.59 -4.89
CA THR A 200 21.03 14.18 -5.34
C THR A 200 22.22 13.90 -6.24
N THR A 201 22.87 12.75 -6.06
CA THR A 201 24.08 12.40 -6.82
C THR A 201 23.99 10.99 -7.35
N ALA A 202 24.53 10.75 -8.54
CA ALA A 202 24.67 9.41 -9.10
C ALA A 202 25.80 9.38 -10.14
N THR A 203 26.21 8.19 -10.56
CA THR A 203 27.43 8.01 -11.34
C THR A 203 27.22 7.06 -12.50
N ILE A 204 27.88 7.36 -13.63
CA ILE A 204 28.09 6.46 -14.76
C ILE A 204 29.58 6.10 -14.80
N SER A 205 29.92 4.82 -14.91
CA SER A 205 31.31 4.36 -15.00
C SER A 205 31.49 3.37 -16.14
N TYR A 206 32.63 3.42 -16.82
CA TYR A 206 32.99 2.44 -17.85
C TYR A 206 34.50 2.38 -18.04
N GLU A 207 34.99 1.32 -18.69
CA GLU A 207 36.38 1.22 -19.14
C GLU A 207 36.46 1.40 -20.65
N ALA A 208 37.13 2.46 -21.09
CA ALA A 208 37.40 2.76 -22.49
C ALA A 208 38.62 1.96 -22.98
N MET A 209 38.38 0.97 -23.84
CA MET A 209 39.45 0.14 -24.42
C MET A 209 40.17 0.85 -25.57
N LYS A 210 39.46 1.70 -26.30
CA LYS A 210 40.00 2.54 -27.39
C LYS A 210 39.17 3.81 -27.53
N LYS A 211 39.73 4.80 -28.23
CA LYS A 211 39.10 6.09 -28.51
C LYS A 211 37.78 5.91 -29.27
N SER A 212 36.75 6.66 -28.86
CA SER A 212 35.44 6.70 -29.48
C SER A 212 34.79 8.06 -29.20
N SER A 213 33.75 8.43 -29.94
CA SER A 213 33.00 9.67 -29.68
C SER A 213 31.69 9.34 -28.95
N PRO A 214 31.66 9.37 -27.61
CA PRO A 214 30.42 9.19 -26.89
C PRO A 214 29.48 10.37 -27.12
N SER A 215 28.17 10.12 -27.11
CA SER A 215 27.16 11.19 -27.14
C SER A 215 26.38 11.19 -25.84
N LEU A 216 26.20 12.37 -25.26
CA LEU A 216 25.48 12.58 -24.01
C LEU A 216 24.16 13.30 -24.27
N SER A 217 23.08 12.82 -23.66
CA SER A 217 21.77 13.47 -23.63
C SER A 217 21.32 13.60 -22.19
N ILE A 218 20.86 14.80 -21.82
CA ILE A 218 20.40 15.10 -20.47
C ILE A 218 19.00 15.71 -20.57
N SER A 219 18.05 15.13 -19.83
CA SER A 219 16.71 15.67 -19.68
C SER A 219 16.31 15.73 -18.21
N VAL A 220 15.59 16.77 -17.85
CA VAL A 220 15.09 16.99 -16.48
C VAL A 220 13.61 17.33 -16.58
N VAL A 221 12.77 16.58 -15.87
CA VAL A 221 11.31 16.72 -15.94
C VAL A 221 10.75 16.86 -14.53
N PRO A 222 9.87 17.84 -14.26
CA PRO A 222 9.21 17.99 -12.97
C PRO A 222 8.14 16.90 -12.84
N THR A 223 8.51 15.79 -12.22
CA THR A 223 7.61 14.66 -12.05
C THR A 223 8.07 13.76 -10.91
N LEU A 224 7.11 13.02 -10.35
CA LEU A 224 7.35 11.98 -9.37
C LEU A 224 7.07 10.63 -10.03
N MET A 225 8.05 9.72 -9.99
CA MET A 225 7.85 8.34 -10.41
C MET A 225 6.70 7.72 -9.60
N ALA A 226 5.86 6.92 -10.27
CA ALA A 226 4.78 6.21 -9.59
C ALA A 226 5.37 5.23 -8.56
N ILE A 227 5.09 5.46 -7.29
CA ILE A 227 5.43 4.55 -6.19
C ILE A 227 4.12 3.95 -5.70
N GLU A 228 3.94 2.64 -5.86
CA GLU A 228 2.85 1.94 -5.19
C GLU A 228 3.18 1.84 -3.70
N LEU A 229 2.45 2.61 -2.88
CA LEU A 229 2.59 2.56 -1.43
C LEU A 229 1.71 1.41 -0.88
N PRO A 230 2.26 0.53 -0.02
CA PRO A 230 1.46 -0.51 0.62
C PRO A 230 0.41 0.10 1.55
N ASP A 231 -0.77 -0.54 1.64
CA ASP A 231 -1.79 -0.16 2.62
C ASP A 231 -1.36 -0.59 4.04
N MET A 232 -1.12 0.40 4.89
CA MET A 232 -0.68 0.22 6.28
C MET A 232 -1.84 0.30 7.30
N SER A 233 -3.10 0.33 6.85
CA SER A 233 -4.29 0.34 7.71
C SER A 233 -4.29 -0.80 8.74
N ASN A 234 -3.86 -1.99 8.34
CA ASN A 234 -3.75 -3.18 9.19
C ASN A 234 -2.81 -2.99 10.39
N LEU A 235 -1.75 -2.17 10.29
CA LEU A 235 -0.85 -1.90 11.43
C LEU A 235 -1.52 -1.04 12.51
N LYS A 236 -2.36 -0.08 12.09
CA LYS A 236 -3.14 0.75 13.01
C LYS A 236 -4.17 -0.08 13.77
N ASP A 237 -4.84 -1.00 13.08
CA ASP A 237 -5.83 -1.88 13.70
C ASP A 237 -5.17 -2.91 14.61
N MET A 238 -4.01 -3.44 14.23
CA MET A 238 -3.19 -4.28 15.10
C MET A 238 -2.77 -3.54 16.38
N SER A 239 -2.32 -2.28 16.27
CA SER A 239 -1.95 -1.47 17.43
C SER A 239 -3.11 -1.32 18.42
N LYS A 240 -4.32 -1.03 17.92
CA LYS A 240 -5.54 -0.94 18.75
C LYS A 240 -5.91 -2.29 19.38
N ALA A 241 -5.80 -3.38 18.64
CA ALA A 241 -6.11 -4.72 19.13
C ALA A 241 -5.15 -5.13 20.27
N LEU A 242 -3.85 -4.91 20.10
CA LEU A 242 -2.84 -5.18 21.12
C LEU A 242 -3.05 -4.36 22.41
N GLU A 243 -3.42 -3.09 22.27
CA GLU A 243 -3.78 -2.22 23.40
C GLU A 243 -5.06 -2.72 24.11
N GLY A 244 -6.04 -3.21 23.35
CA GLY A 244 -7.24 -3.85 23.90
C GLY A 244 -6.95 -5.11 24.71
N ILE A 245 -6.08 -5.98 24.20
CA ILE A 245 -5.64 -7.21 24.90
C ILE A 245 -4.88 -6.85 26.18
N ALA A 246 -3.97 -5.87 26.11
CA ALA A 246 -3.21 -5.40 27.28
C ALA A 246 -4.13 -4.90 28.41
N LYS A 247 -5.15 -4.08 28.07
CA LYS A 247 -6.17 -3.64 29.04
C LYS A 247 -6.97 -4.80 29.63
N GLY A 248 -7.28 -5.81 28.82
CA GLY A 248 -7.94 -7.03 29.29
C GLY A 248 -7.10 -7.77 30.34
N ILE A 249 -5.80 -7.94 30.07
CA ILE A 249 -4.85 -8.57 31.01
C ILE A 249 -4.74 -7.77 32.31
N ASP A 250 -4.67 -6.44 32.24
CA ASP A 250 -4.63 -5.58 33.42
C ASP A 250 -5.89 -5.78 34.30
N GLY A 251 -7.08 -5.86 33.68
CA GLY A 251 -8.34 -6.11 34.38
C GLY A 251 -8.42 -7.51 35.03
N TYR A 252 -7.92 -8.55 34.36
CA TYR A 252 -7.84 -9.90 34.95
C TYR A 252 -6.86 -9.96 36.12
N SER A 253 -5.71 -9.29 36.00
CA SER A 253 -4.70 -9.21 37.05
C SER A 253 -5.24 -8.56 38.33
N GLU A 254 -6.01 -7.49 38.19
CA GLU A 254 -6.66 -6.80 39.32
C GLU A 254 -7.70 -7.70 40.01
N ALA A 255 -8.56 -8.37 39.23
CA ALA A 255 -9.57 -9.28 39.76
C ALA A 255 -8.96 -10.47 40.52
N LEU A 256 -7.89 -11.08 39.98
CA LEU A 256 -7.17 -12.17 40.63
C LEU A 256 -6.46 -11.71 41.91
N THR A 257 -5.94 -10.48 41.93
CA THR A 257 -5.32 -9.88 43.12
C THR A 257 -6.34 -9.69 44.25
N MET A 258 -7.52 -9.16 43.92
CA MET A 258 -8.62 -9.03 44.89
C MET A 258 -9.05 -10.39 45.44
N MET A 259 -9.16 -11.39 44.56
CA MET A 259 -9.51 -12.76 44.94
C MET A 259 -8.46 -13.36 45.88
N ALA A 260 -7.17 -13.25 45.56
CA ALA A 260 -6.08 -13.75 46.40
C ALA A 260 -6.05 -13.11 47.80
N ASN A 261 -6.34 -11.81 47.89
CA ASN A 261 -6.38 -11.08 49.17
C ASN A 261 -7.60 -11.45 50.02
N SER A 262 -8.71 -11.86 49.40
CA SER A 262 -9.94 -12.24 50.09
C SER A 262 -9.91 -13.64 50.73
N VAL A 263 -8.92 -14.48 50.39
CA VAL A 263 -8.76 -15.82 50.97
C VAL A 263 -8.19 -15.72 52.41
N GLN A 264 -9.03 -16.06 53.40
CA GLN A 264 -8.66 -16.20 54.82
C GLN A 264 -7.97 -17.56 55.06
N THR A 265 -6.90 -17.58 55.85
CA THR A 265 -6.04 -18.77 56.04
C THR A 265 -6.13 -19.38 57.44
N ASP A 266 -6.88 -18.74 58.36
CA ASP A 266 -7.09 -19.20 59.74
C ASP A 266 -8.59 -19.23 60.04
N VAL A 267 -9.10 -20.37 60.53
CA VAL A 267 -10.54 -20.58 60.80
C VAL A 267 -10.73 -21.00 62.26
N ASP A 268 -11.23 -20.10 63.09
CA ASP A 268 -11.61 -20.31 64.50
C ASP A 268 -13.12 -20.65 64.60
N LEU A 269 -13.47 -21.70 65.34
CA LEU A 269 -14.84 -22.25 65.45
C LEU A 269 -15.44 -22.18 66.87
N SER A 270 -14.86 -21.37 67.76
CA SER A 270 -15.29 -21.26 69.17
C SER A 270 -16.64 -20.55 69.42
N SER A 271 -17.36 -20.09 68.38
CA SER A 271 -18.65 -19.39 68.48
C SER A 271 -19.80 -20.10 67.73
N LEU A 272 -20.33 -21.21 68.26
CA LEU A 272 -21.38 -21.99 67.58
C LEU A 272 -22.79 -21.38 67.60
N GLU A 273 -22.96 -20.18 68.16
CA GLU A 273 -24.15 -19.32 67.96
C GLU A 273 -24.18 -18.72 66.54
N ASN A 274 -23.01 -18.57 65.91
CA ASN A 274 -22.88 -18.11 64.53
C ASN A 274 -23.29 -19.16 63.49
N VAL A 275 -23.36 -20.46 63.79
CA VAL A 275 -23.62 -21.51 62.77
C VAL A 275 -25.09 -21.58 62.34
N THR A 276 -26.03 -21.29 63.22
CA THR A 276 -27.45 -21.09 62.87
C THR A 276 -27.65 -19.83 62.03
N LEU A 277 -26.94 -18.74 62.37
CA LEU A 277 -26.84 -17.51 61.56
C LEU A 277 -26.16 -17.76 60.21
N LEU A 278 -25.17 -18.65 60.16
CA LEU A 278 -24.44 -19.05 58.96
C LEU A 278 -25.30 -19.95 58.08
N LEU A 279 -26.14 -20.83 58.65
CA LEU A 279 -27.10 -21.66 57.93
C LEU A 279 -28.22 -20.82 57.31
N ASP A 280 -28.69 -19.78 58.01
CA ASP A 280 -29.63 -18.81 57.47
C ASP A 280 -28.96 -17.94 56.39
N ALA A 281 -27.71 -17.52 56.61
CA ALA A 281 -26.90 -16.82 55.62
C ALA A 281 -26.60 -17.71 54.40
N TYR A 282 -26.31 -18.99 54.58
CA TYR A 282 -26.14 -19.98 53.51
C TYR A 282 -27.47 -20.27 52.82
N GLY A 283 -28.59 -20.32 53.52
CA GLY A 283 -29.92 -20.39 52.92
C GLY A 283 -30.19 -19.17 52.02
N GLN A 284 -29.80 -17.97 52.46
CA GLN A 284 -29.86 -16.74 51.67
C GLN A 284 -28.86 -16.72 50.50
N ILE A 285 -27.61 -17.16 50.70
CA ILE A 285 -26.57 -17.27 49.67
C ILE A 285 -26.93 -18.33 48.64
N LEU A 286 -27.48 -19.49 49.04
CA LEU A 286 -27.95 -20.54 48.15
C LEU A 286 -29.19 -20.07 47.38
N SER A 287 -30.08 -19.28 48.00
CA SER A 287 -31.19 -18.63 47.31
C SER A 287 -30.71 -17.57 46.32
N GLN A 288 -29.71 -16.77 46.68
CA GLN A 288 -29.07 -15.79 45.81
C GLN A 288 -28.29 -16.48 44.67
N MET A 289 -27.53 -17.54 44.93
CA MET A 289 -26.85 -18.38 43.93
C MET A 289 -27.86 -19.02 42.99
N TYR A 290 -28.99 -19.52 43.51
CA TYR A 290 -30.08 -20.07 42.69
C TYR A 290 -30.72 -19.02 41.78
N GLN A 291 -30.86 -17.77 42.24
CA GLN A 291 -31.34 -16.61 41.46
C GLN A 291 -30.28 -16.06 40.48
N GLN A 292 -29.01 -16.05 40.87
CA GLN A 292 -27.87 -15.56 40.08
C GLN A 292 -27.43 -16.55 38.99
N LEU A 293 -27.70 -17.85 39.17
CA LEU A 293 -27.60 -18.86 38.13
C LEU A 293 -28.74 -18.66 37.11
N ASN A 294 -28.71 -17.54 36.39
CA ASN A 294 -29.73 -17.18 35.43
C ASN A 294 -29.73 -18.19 34.25
N PRO A 295 -30.88 -18.84 33.95
CA PRO A 295 -30.94 -19.89 32.93
C PRO A 295 -30.57 -19.36 31.55
N GLN A 296 -30.91 -18.10 31.27
CA GLN A 296 -30.65 -17.46 30.00
C GLN A 296 -29.14 -17.18 29.82
N GLN A 297 -28.43 -16.84 30.90
CA GLN A 297 -26.98 -16.60 30.87
C GLN A 297 -26.17 -17.91 30.81
N ILE A 298 -26.60 -18.96 31.54
CA ILE A 298 -25.98 -20.29 31.45
C ILE A 298 -26.15 -20.88 30.04
N ALA A 299 -27.30 -20.63 29.40
CA ALA A 299 -27.56 -21.03 28.01
C ALA A 299 -26.74 -20.23 26.96
N MET A 300 -25.99 -19.20 27.35
CA MET A 300 -25.07 -18.48 26.45
C MET A 300 -23.67 -19.11 26.41
N LEU A 301 -23.28 -19.89 27.43
CA LEU A 301 -21.97 -20.56 27.51
C LEU A 301 -21.69 -21.49 26.32
N PRO A 302 -22.60 -22.38 25.89
CA PRO A 302 -22.37 -23.23 24.72
C PRO A 302 -22.49 -22.49 23.38
N LYS A 303 -23.18 -21.34 23.32
CA LYS A 303 -23.43 -20.60 22.06
C LYS A 303 -22.16 -20.05 21.41
N ALA A 304 -21.13 -19.76 22.19
CA ALA A 304 -19.82 -19.35 21.64
C ALA A 304 -19.11 -20.50 20.92
N ALA A 305 -19.18 -21.72 21.46
CA ALA A 305 -18.64 -22.92 20.84
C ALA A 305 -19.45 -23.32 19.57
N GLU A 306 -20.77 -23.16 19.61
CA GLU A 306 -21.65 -23.32 18.44
C GLU A 306 -21.31 -22.31 17.34
N GLY A 307 -21.10 -21.04 17.69
CA GLY A 307 -20.71 -19.98 16.75
C GLY A 307 -19.35 -20.22 16.10
N LEU A 308 -18.37 -20.72 16.84
CA LEU A 308 -17.06 -21.11 16.30
C LEU A 308 -17.17 -22.35 15.39
N SER A 309 -17.99 -23.34 15.77
CA SER A 309 -18.23 -24.54 14.96
C SER A 309 -18.95 -24.21 13.64
N ALA A 310 -19.80 -23.18 13.64
CA ALA A 310 -20.49 -22.71 12.43
C ALA A 310 -19.54 -22.09 11.37
N LEU A 311 -18.32 -21.70 11.75
CA LEU A 311 -17.30 -21.17 10.83
C LEU A 311 -16.50 -22.25 10.12
N GLU A 312 -16.54 -23.50 10.60
CA GLU A 312 -15.78 -24.62 10.04
C GLU A 312 -16.21 -24.96 8.61
N GLN A 313 -17.52 -25.13 8.39
CA GLN A 313 -18.07 -25.49 7.09
C GLN A 313 -17.76 -24.45 5.99
N PRO A 314 -18.02 -23.13 6.22
CA PRO A 314 -17.66 -22.10 5.24
C PRO A 314 -16.18 -22.10 4.85
N LEU A 315 -15.27 -22.34 5.79
CA LEU A 315 -13.82 -22.39 5.53
C LEU A 315 -13.41 -23.65 4.75
N GLN A 316 -14.04 -24.80 5.01
CA GLN A 316 -13.83 -26.02 4.23
C GLN A 316 -14.38 -25.90 2.80
N GLN A 317 -15.53 -25.24 2.62
CA GLN A 317 -16.10 -24.93 1.31
C GLN A 317 -15.20 -23.97 0.53
N THR A 318 -14.65 -22.94 1.18
CA THR A 318 -13.70 -21.99 0.59
C THR A 318 -12.43 -22.71 0.11
N ALA A 319 -11.84 -23.59 0.93
CA ALA A 319 -10.69 -24.38 0.52
C ALA A 319 -10.99 -25.27 -0.70
N SER A 320 -12.17 -25.88 -0.72
CA SER A 320 -12.60 -26.74 -1.85
C SER A 320 -12.80 -25.96 -3.15
N ALA A 321 -13.33 -24.73 -3.07
CA ALA A 321 -13.46 -23.84 -4.22
C ALA A 321 -12.10 -23.38 -4.76
N LEU A 322 -11.15 -23.09 -3.87
CA LEU A 322 -9.77 -22.74 -4.24
C LEU A 322 -9.04 -23.90 -4.94
N ASP A 323 -9.26 -25.13 -4.48
CA ASP A 323 -8.74 -26.33 -5.15
C ASP A 323 -9.32 -26.51 -6.56
N GLN A 324 -10.62 -26.27 -6.74
CA GLN A 324 -11.27 -26.33 -8.07
C GLN A 324 -10.69 -25.27 -9.02
N LEU A 325 -10.44 -24.06 -8.53
CA LEU A 325 -9.75 -23.02 -9.30
C LEU A 325 -8.32 -23.43 -9.66
N GLY A 326 -7.59 -24.08 -8.75
CA GLY A 326 -6.26 -24.63 -9.03
C GLY A 326 -6.26 -25.70 -10.13
N THR A 327 -7.28 -26.56 -10.17
CA THR A 327 -7.49 -27.54 -11.25
C THR A 327 -7.77 -26.85 -12.57
N LEU A 328 -8.61 -25.82 -12.57
CA LEU A 328 -8.91 -25.03 -13.77
C LEU A 328 -7.66 -24.33 -14.32
N VAL A 329 -6.85 -23.72 -13.45
CA VAL A 329 -5.56 -23.12 -13.83
C VAL A 329 -4.61 -24.16 -14.44
N SER A 330 -4.62 -25.40 -13.95
CA SER A 330 -3.83 -26.50 -14.52
C SER A 330 -4.29 -26.84 -15.94
N ALA A 331 -5.60 -26.93 -16.17
CA ALA A 331 -6.16 -27.19 -17.50
C ALA A 331 -5.81 -26.08 -18.50
N TYR A 332 -5.89 -24.80 -18.09
CA TYR A 332 -5.49 -23.67 -18.93
C TYR A 332 -3.98 -23.64 -19.21
N THR A 333 -3.15 -24.04 -18.24
CA THR A 333 -1.70 -24.14 -18.43
C THR A 333 -1.35 -25.22 -19.46
N GLU A 334 -2.05 -26.35 -19.41
CA GLU A 334 -1.86 -27.45 -20.35
C GLU A 334 -2.34 -27.08 -21.76
N LEU A 335 -3.51 -26.43 -21.89
CA LEU A 335 -4.02 -25.92 -23.16
C LEU A 335 -3.08 -24.87 -23.77
N ALA A 336 -2.52 -23.97 -22.96
CA ALA A 336 -1.55 -22.98 -23.42
C ALA A 336 -0.24 -23.65 -23.90
N SER A 337 0.21 -24.70 -23.21
CA SER A 337 1.39 -25.48 -23.58
C SER A 337 1.20 -26.25 -24.89
N GLN A 338 0.03 -26.87 -25.09
CA GLN A 338 -0.32 -27.54 -26.35
C GLN A 338 -0.43 -26.54 -27.50
N SER A 339 -1.08 -25.39 -27.26
CA SER A 339 -1.21 -24.31 -28.25
C SER A 339 0.16 -23.76 -28.66
N LEU A 340 1.10 -23.65 -27.70
CA LEU A 340 2.47 -23.22 -27.96
C LEU A 340 3.20 -24.21 -28.86
N ALA A 341 3.07 -25.51 -28.59
CA ALA A 341 3.66 -26.57 -29.41
C ALA A 341 3.10 -26.59 -30.84
N ILE A 342 1.77 -26.46 -30.99
CA ILE A 342 1.11 -26.36 -32.30
C ILE A 342 1.59 -25.12 -33.05
N ASN A 343 1.66 -23.97 -32.37
CA ASN A 343 2.10 -22.71 -32.98
C ASN A 343 3.56 -22.81 -33.48
N GLN A 344 4.44 -23.48 -32.73
CA GLN A 344 5.81 -23.79 -33.17
C GLN A 344 5.85 -24.73 -34.37
N GLN A 345 5.05 -25.80 -34.37
CA GLN A 345 4.98 -26.76 -35.48
C GLN A 345 4.47 -26.10 -36.77
N VAL A 346 3.41 -25.30 -36.69
CA VAL A 346 2.84 -24.60 -37.85
C VAL A 346 3.80 -23.51 -38.34
N SER A 347 4.45 -22.76 -37.44
CA SER A 347 5.45 -21.75 -37.83
C SER A 347 6.62 -22.36 -38.58
N ASN A 348 7.12 -23.51 -38.11
CA ASN A 348 8.20 -24.25 -38.76
C ASN A 348 7.78 -24.80 -40.13
N ALA A 349 6.57 -25.37 -40.24
CA ALA A 349 6.04 -25.87 -41.51
C ALA A 349 5.83 -24.75 -42.54
N LEU A 350 5.29 -23.62 -42.11
CA LEU A 350 5.05 -22.43 -42.94
C LEU A 350 6.36 -21.79 -43.41
N ALA A 351 7.39 -21.78 -42.55
CA ALA A 351 8.72 -21.29 -42.92
C ALA A 351 9.32 -22.09 -44.11
N MET A 352 9.05 -23.40 -44.17
CA MET A 352 9.57 -24.31 -45.20
C MET A 352 8.83 -24.27 -46.55
N GLN A 353 7.68 -23.61 -46.68
CA GLN A 353 6.99 -23.44 -47.97
C GLN A 353 7.51 -22.21 -48.75
N PRO A 354 7.98 -22.38 -50.01
CA PRO A 354 8.24 -21.26 -50.92
C PRO A 354 6.92 -20.73 -51.51
N GLU A 355 6.78 -19.40 -51.60
CA GLU A 355 5.70 -18.67 -52.30
C GLU A 355 4.26 -18.85 -51.78
N LEU A 356 3.99 -18.44 -50.54
CA LEU A 356 2.63 -18.23 -50.04
C LEU A 356 2.31 -16.72 -49.86
N PRO A 357 1.32 -16.14 -50.58
CA PRO A 357 0.91 -14.76 -50.36
C PRO A 357 0.42 -14.54 -48.92
N GLY A 358 0.93 -13.51 -48.23
CA GLY A 358 0.57 -13.19 -46.84
C GLY A 358 1.34 -14.00 -45.77
N LYS A 359 2.34 -14.80 -46.16
CA LYS A 359 3.19 -15.60 -45.26
C LYS A 359 3.84 -14.77 -44.17
N GLU A 360 4.48 -13.66 -44.50
CA GLU A 360 5.17 -12.81 -43.51
C GLU A 360 4.21 -12.25 -42.46
N GLN A 361 3.00 -11.84 -42.87
CA GLN A 361 1.98 -11.34 -41.95
C GLN A 361 1.45 -12.45 -41.03
N LEU A 362 1.29 -13.66 -41.57
CA LEU A 362 0.85 -14.82 -40.79
C LEU A 362 1.93 -15.25 -39.77
N LEU A 363 3.20 -15.29 -40.18
CA LEU A 363 4.34 -15.57 -39.29
C LEU A 363 4.47 -14.51 -38.18
N GLN A 364 4.24 -13.23 -38.50
CA GLN A 364 4.25 -12.15 -37.52
C GLN A 364 3.12 -12.28 -36.49
N LEU A 365 1.92 -12.70 -36.92
CA LEU A 365 0.78 -12.93 -36.03
C LEU A 365 1.02 -14.15 -35.12
N MET A 366 1.57 -15.22 -35.69
CA MET A 366 1.94 -16.44 -34.97
C MET A 366 3.04 -16.19 -33.93
N GLY A 367 4.03 -15.36 -34.26
CA GLY A 367 5.09 -14.93 -33.34
C GLY A 367 4.55 -14.13 -32.15
N GLN A 368 3.57 -13.26 -32.36
CA GLN A 368 2.88 -12.54 -31.27
C GLN A 368 2.10 -13.51 -30.37
N GLN A 369 1.36 -14.46 -30.95
CA GLN A 369 0.64 -15.48 -30.22
C GLN A 369 1.59 -16.41 -29.43
N GLN A 370 2.77 -16.72 -29.98
CA GLN A 370 3.79 -17.54 -29.34
C GLN A 370 4.37 -16.86 -28.10
N MET A 371 4.65 -15.55 -28.17
CA MET A 371 5.13 -14.76 -27.03
C MET A 371 4.10 -14.77 -25.88
N LEU A 372 2.81 -14.63 -26.18
CA LEU A 372 1.75 -14.64 -25.17
C LEU A 372 1.59 -16.01 -24.50
N LEU A 373 1.63 -17.09 -25.28
CA LEU A 373 1.56 -18.46 -24.75
C LEU A 373 2.80 -18.84 -23.93
N GLN A 374 3.97 -18.32 -24.31
CA GLN A 374 5.20 -18.49 -23.55
C GLN A 374 5.17 -17.68 -22.25
N ALA A 375 4.60 -16.48 -22.25
CA ALA A 375 4.36 -15.69 -21.04
C ALA A 375 3.43 -16.43 -20.04
N MET A 376 2.36 -17.05 -20.52
CA MET A 376 1.42 -17.79 -19.67
C MET A 376 2.04 -19.07 -19.06
N THR A 377 2.95 -19.73 -19.76
CA THR A 377 3.52 -21.04 -19.37
C THR A 377 4.83 -20.93 -18.61
N GLN A 378 5.71 -19.99 -18.99
CA GLN A 378 7.08 -19.85 -18.50
C GLN A 378 7.32 -18.50 -17.82
N GLY A 379 6.38 -17.56 -17.92
CA GLY A 379 6.57 -16.16 -17.56
C GLY A 379 7.26 -15.40 -18.68
N ALA A 380 7.00 -14.08 -18.77
CA ALA A 380 7.70 -13.22 -19.71
C ALA A 380 7.75 -11.78 -19.21
N THR A 381 8.77 -11.05 -19.64
CA THR A 381 8.84 -9.60 -19.44
C THR A 381 8.29 -8.94 -20.70
N LEU A 382 7.10 -8.34 -20.59
CA LEU A 382 6.51 -7.52 -21.65
C LEU A 382 6.91 -6.04 -21.46
N PRO A 383 6.74 -5.18 -22.47
CA PRO A 383 6.96 -3.73 -22.33
C PRO A 383 6.15 -3.07 -21.20
N THR A 384 5.04 -3.71 -20.79
CA THR A 384 4.13 -3.25 -19.73
C THR A 384 4.45 -3.84 -18.36
N GLY A 385 5.45 -4.72 -18.23
CA GLY A 385 5.85 -5.35 -16.96
C GLY A 385 6.05 -6.87 -17.06
N PHE A 386 6.51 -7.46 -15.96
CA PHE A 386 6.69 -8.90 -15.84
C PHE A 386 5.35 -9.61 -15.62
N ILE A 387 5.04 -10.59 -16.46
CA ILE A 387 3.90 -11.49 -16.29
C ILE A 387 4.43 -12.81 -15.72
N PRO A 388 4.06 -13.18 -14.49
CA PRO A 388 4.44 -14.48 -13.92
C PRO A 388 3.70 -15.63 -14.63
N PRO A 389 4.28 -16.85 -14.66
CA PRO A 389 3.60 -18.00 -15.23
C PRO A 389 2.35 -18.39 -14.42
N LEU A 390 1.39 -19.05 -15.07
CA LEU A 390 0.17 -19.57 -14.42
C LEU A 390 0.47 -20.57 -13.28
N SER A 391 1.65 -21.18 -13.27
CA SER A 391 2.13 -22.00 -12.17
C SER A 391 2.27 -21.22 -10.85
N THR A 392 2.64 -19.93 -10.91
CA THR A 392 2.70 -19.03 -9.74
C THR A 392 1.31 -18.76 -9.16
N LEU A 393 0.31 -18.57 -10.02
CA LEU A 393 -1.09 -18.43 -9.59
C LEU A 393 -1.59 -19.73 -8.93
N LYS A 394 -1.30 -20.89 -9.52
CA LYS A 394 -1.63 -22.20 -8.95
C LYS A 394 -1.00 -22.41 -7.57
N GLN A 395 0.27 -22.03 -7.39
CA GLN A 395 0.96 -22.13 -6.11
C GLN A 395 0.29 -21.26 -5.04
N SER A 396 -0.11 -20.04 -5.41
CA SER A 396 -0.81 -19.11 -4.52
C SER A 396 -2.19 -19.64 -4.09
N LEU A 397 -2.97 -20.19 -5.04
CA LEU A 397 -4.26 -20.83 -4.75
C LEU A 397 -4.11 -22.05 -3.82
N THR A 398 -3.03 -22.82 -3.99
CA THR A 398 -2.72 -23.98 -3.13
C THR A 398 -2.39 -23.53 -1.71
N GLN A 399 -1.58 -22.48 -1.55
CA GLN A 399 -1.24 -21.93 -0.23
C GLN A 399 -2.47 -21.37 0.49
N LEU A 400 -3.35 -20.66 -0.21
CA LEU A 400 -4.62 -20.19 0.36
C LEU A 400 -5.54 -21.33 0.79
N SER A 401 -5.67 -22.37 -0.05
CA SER A 401 -6.47 -23.56 0.28
C SER A 401 -5.96 -24.26 1.55
N GLN A 402 -4.64 -24.42 1.66
CA GLN A 402 -4.00 -24.98 2.85
C GLN A 402 -4.21 -24.11 4.10
N GLY A 403 -4.05 -22.79 3.98
CA GLY A 403 -4.31 -21.85 5.07
C GLY A 403 -5.76 -21.89 5.56
N SER A 404 -6.72 -21.97 4.64
CA SER A 404 -8.16 -22.10 4.97
C SER A 404 -8.46 -23.40 5.72
N ARG A 405 -7.80 -24.51 5.35
CA ARG A 405 -7.92 -25.80 6.07
C ARG A 405 -7.26 -25.77 7.45
N GLN A 406 -6.09 -25.16 7.58
CA GLN A 406 -5.42 -24.99 8.87
C GLN A 406 -6.26 -24.14 9.82
N MET A 407 -6.88 -23.08 9.32
CA MET A 407 -7.80 -22.24 10.10
C MET A 407 -9.04 -23.02 10.54
N ALA A 408 -9.66 -23.80 9.64
CA ALA A 408 -10.79 -24.67 9.99
C ALA A 408 -10.41 -25.69 11.08
N GLN A 409 -9.22 -26.31 10.98
CA GLN A 409 -8.72 -27.25 11.99
C GLN A 409 -8.41 -26.57 13.34
N ALA A 410 -7.83 -25.37 13.34
CA ALA A 410 -7.56 -24.61 14.56
C ALA A 410 -8.86 -24.19 15.25
N LEU A 411 -9.87 -23.76 14.48
CA LEU A 411 -11.21 -23.46 14.99
C LEU A 411 -11.89 -24.70 15.56
N GLN A 412 -11.77 -25.85 14.88
CA GLN A 412 -12.30 -27.12 15.36
C GLN A 412 -11.63 -27.58 16.67
N GLN A 413 -10.29 -27.47 16.77
CA GLN A 413 -9.58 -27.77 18.01
C GLN A 413 -10.00 -26.84 19.14
N THR A 414 -10.14 -25.54 18.87
CA THR A 414 -10.59 -24.55 19.84
C THR A 414 -12.03 -24.82 20.30
N ALA A 415 -12.94 -25.13 19.37
CA ALA A 415 -14.32 -25.51 19.67
C ALA A 415 -14.40 -26.82 20.47
N SER A 416 -13.52 -27.80 20.19
CA SER A 416 -13.45 -29.06 20.95
C SER A 416 -12.92 -28.87 22.38
N GLN A 417 -11.95 -27.98 22.58
CA GLN A 417 -11.46 -27.59 23.90
C GLN A 417 -12.52 -26.81 24.69
N MET A 418 -13.42 -26.12 23.99
CA MET A 418 -14.63 -25.51 24.57
C MET A 418 -15.74 -26.52 24.89
N GLY A 419 -15.59 -27.82 24.57
CA GLY A 419 -16.52 -28.87 24.99
C GLY A 419 -16.69 -28.97 26.51
N MET A 420 -15.63 -28.64 27.27
CA MET A 420 -15.69 -28.52 28.72
C MET A 420 -16.65 -27.42 29.21
N LEU A 421 -16.95 -26.40 28.39
CA LEU A 421 -17.94 -25.36 28.70
C LEU A 421 -19.37 -25.88 28.54
N ASN A 422 -19.60 -26.85 27.65
CA ASN A 422 -20.88 -27.53 27.52
C ASN A 422 -21.13 -28.46 28.72
N ASP A 423 -20.12 -29.24 29.12
CA ASP A 423 -20.19 -30.08 30.33
C ASP A 423 -20.32 -29.22 31.61
N LEU A 424 -19.65 -28.07 31.66
CA LEU A 424 -19.81 -27.08 32.71
C LEU A 424 -21.21 -26.45 32.69
N SER A 425 -21.78 -26.14 31.52
CA SER A 425 -23.15 -25.63 31.39
C SER A 425 -24.19 -26.66 31.88
N ILE A 426 -24.06 -27.92 31.47
CA ILE A 426 -24.88 -29.04 31.95
C ILE A 426 -24.70 -29.22 33.47
N GLY A 427 -23.46 -29.15 33.96
CA GLY A 427 -23.12 -29.23 35.37
C GLY A 427 -23.70 -28.07 36.19
N LEU A 428 -23.69 -26.84 35.65
CA LEU A 428 -24.26 -25.64 36.28
C LEU A 428 -25.79 -25.66 36.27
N LEU A 429 -26.43 -26.20 35.23
CA LEU A 429 -27.88 -26.43 35.19
C LEU A 429 -28.31 -27.53 36.16
N ALA A 430 -27.55 -28.63 36.24
CA ALA A 430 -27.77 -29.69 37.21
C ALA A 430 -27.56 -29.16 38.64
N MET A 431 -26.47 -28.43 38.88
CA MET A 431 -26.18 -27.77 40.16
C MET A 431 -27.28 -26.79 40.53
N ARG A 432 -27.77 -25.98 39.59
CA ARG A 432 -28.91 -25.09 39.84
C ARG A 432 -30.19 -25.86 40.17
N SER A 433 -30.47 -26.95 39.48
CA SER A 433 -31.61 -27.83 39.76
C SER A 433 -31.53 -28.40 41.18
N THR A 434 -30.36 -28.93 41.55
CA THR A 434 -30.06 -29.42 42.90
C THR A 434 -30.16 -28.29 43.95
N LEU A 435 -29.62 -27.10 43.67
CA LEU A 435 -29.77 -25.91 44.52
C LEU A 435 -31.23 -25.52 44.69
N GLY A 436 -32.04 -25.64 43.63
CA GLY A 436 -33.48 -25.39 43.68
C GLY A 436 -34.22 -26.36 44.60
N ILE A 437 -33.85 -27.64 44.60
CA ILE A 437 -34.36 -28.66 45.52
C ILE A 437 -33.91 -28.37 46.97
N VAL A 438 -32.66 -27.97 47.17
CA VAL A 438 -32.11 -27.63 48.50
C VAL A 438 -32.76 -26.37 49.06
N VAL A 439 -33.00 -25.35 48.23
CA VAL A 439 -33.60 -24.07 48.65
C VAL A 439 -35.10 -24.19 48.89
N ASN A 440 -35.85 -24.85 48.00
CA ASN A 440 -37.32 -24.85 48.02
C ASN A 440 -37.94 -26.17 48.53
N GLY A 441 -37.15 -27.21 48.79
CA GLY A 441 -37.62 -28.56 49.06
C GLY A 441 -38.01 -29.31 47.77
N GLY A 442 -38.01 -30.65 47.81
CA GLY A 442 -38.34 -31.45 46.64
C GLY A 442 -37.97 -32.93 46.79
N THR A 443 -38.00 -33.68 45.68
CA THR A 443 -37.67 -35.11 45.67
C THR A 443 -36.35 -35.33 44.93
N LEU A 444 -35.34 -35.87 45.62
CA LEU A 444 -34.06 -36.25 45.05
C LEU A 444 -33.92 -37.78 45.13
N GLU A 445 -33.79 -38.45 43.98
CA GLU A 445 -33.67 -39.92 43.88
C GLU A 445 -34.75 -40.71 44.66
N GLY A 446 -36.00 -40.24 44.61
CA GLY A 446 -37.13 -40.88 45.30
C GLY A 446 -37.24 -40.56 46.80
N LYS A 447 -36.32 -39.76 47.37
CA LYS A 447 -36.39 -39.28 48.76
C LYS A 447 -36.83 -37.82 48.80
N THR A 448 -37.83 -37.52 49.61
CA THR A 448 -38.30 -36.16 49.84
C THR A 448 -37.33 -35.43 50.78
N LEU A 449 -36.71 -34.36 50.31
CA LEU A 449 -35.85 -33.49 51.09
C LEU A 449 -36.62 -32.23 51.53
N PRO A 450 -36.51 -31.83 52.81
CA PRO A 450 -37.07 -30.58 53.28
C PRO A 450 -36.23 -29.39 52.77
N PRO A 451 -36.82 -28.17 52.69
CA PRO A 451 -36.07 -26.94 52.41
C PRO A 451 -34.93 -26.74 53.41
N ILE A 452 -33.78 -26.19 52.99
CA ILE A 452 -32.60 -26.01 53.84
C ILE A 452 -32.85 -25.13 55.09
N ALA A 453 -33.86 -24.25 55.03
CA ALA A 453 -34.35 -23.50 56.18
C ALA A 453 -34.86 -24.41 57.33
N GLN A 454 -35.26 -25.66 57.05
CA GLN A 454 -35.65 -26.65 58.07
C GLN A 454 -34.46 -27.49 58.58
N VAL A 455 -33.38 -27.60 57.80
CA VAL A 455 -32.16 -28.38 58.13
C VAL A 455 -31.32 -27.68 59.22
N SER A 456 -31.38 -26.34 59.29
CA SER A 456 -30.70 -25.55 60.34
C SER A 456 -31.06 -26.00 61.77
N SER A 457 -32.30 -26.47 61.95
CA SER A 457 -32.78 -27.02 63.22
C SER A 457 -32.12 -28.36 63.60
N GLN A 458 -31.64 -29.13 62.62
CA GLN A 458 -31.11 -30.50 62.79
C GLN A 458 -29.58 -30.55 62.86
N LEU A 459 -28.89 -29.56 62.27
CA LEU A 459 -27.42 -29.46 62.22
C LEU A 459 -26.76 -29.16 63.59
N LYS A 460 -27.55 -28.79 64.60
CA LYS A 460 -27.11 -28.57 66.00
C LYS A 460 -26.39 -29.79 66.62
N THR A 461 -26.35 -30.93 65.92
CA THR A 461 -25.92 -32.25 66.44
C THR A 461 -24.62 -32.80 65.82
N GLY A 462 -24.02 -32.23 64.76
CA GLY A 462 -23.03 -32.95 63.91
C GLY A 462 -21.62 -32.36 63.70
N ILE A 463 -21.18 -31.36 64.47
CA ILE A 463 -20.00 -30.50 64.13
C ILE A 463 -18.74 -30.90 64.91
N SER A 464 -18.17 -32.09 64.70
CA SER A 464 -16.93 -32.47 65.42
C SER A 464 -15.80 -33.07 64.57
N THR A 465 -15.85 -33.05 63.23
CA THR A 465 -14.85 -33.79 62.41
C THR A 465 -14.14 -33.00 61.29
N MET A 466 -14.47 -31.72 61.02
CA MET A 466 -14.10 -31.06 59.74
C MET A 466 -12.93 -30.04 59.76
N GLN A 467 -12.33 -29.72 60.91
CA GLN A 467 -11.55 -28.47 61.04
C GLN A 467 -10.11 -28.52 60.46
N ARG A 468 -9.54 -29.69 60.16
CA ARG A 468 -8.10 -29.80 59.82
C ARG A 468 -7.77 -29.79 58.32
N GLU A 469 -8.68 -30.21 57.46
CA GLU A 469 -8.42 -30.33 56.00
C GLU A 469 -8.71 -29.03 55.24
N LEU A 470 -9.51 -28.13 55.82
CA LEU A 470 -9.99 -26.91 55.17
C LEU A 470 -8.90 -25.83 55.06
N SER A 471 -8.13 -25.59 56.12
CA SER A 471 -7.12 -24.51 56.17
C SER A 471 -5.96 -24.72 55.19
N GLN A 472 -5.56 -25.96 54.92
CA GLN A 472 -4.48 -26.24 53.96
C GLN A 472 -4.92 -25.94 52.52
N GLY A 473 -6.14 -26.32 52.12
CA GLY A 473 -6.66 -26.06 50.77
C GLY A 473 -6.83 -24.57 50.44
N MET A 474 -7.16 -23.73 51.43
CA MET A 474 -7.23 -22.26 51.25
C MET A 474 -5.84 -21.62 51.11
N LEU A 475 -4.83 -22.17 51.79
CA LEU A 475 -3.45 -21.73 51.63
C LEU A 475 -2.92 -22.01 50.21
N ASP A 476 -3.25 -23.19 49.68
CA ASP A 476 -2.83 -23.63 48.34
C ASP A 476 -3.51 -22.79 47.23
N LEU A 477 -4.80 -22.48 47.37
CA LEU A 477 -5.53 -21.61 46.45
C LEU A 477 -4.98 -20.17 46.42
N LYS A 478 -4.71 -19.59 47.60
CA LYS A 478 -4.12 -18.25 47.72
C LYS A 478 -2.74 -18.16 47.06
N THR A 479 -1.96 -19.23 47.17
CA THR A 479 -0.64 -19.34 46.56
C THR A 479 -0.76 -19.41 45.03
N ALA A 480 -1.65 -20.23 44.50
CA ALA A 480 -1.87 -20.36 43.05
C ALA A 480 -2.32 -19.04 42.39
N LEU A 481 -3.25 -18.31 43.01
CA LEU A 481 -3.74 -17.02 42.51
C LEU A 481 -2.63 -15.95 42.51
N ASN A 482 -1.78 -15.92 43.53
CA ASN A 482 -0.63 -15.01 43.57
C ASN A 482 0.41 -15.33 42.49
N THR A 483 0.69 -16.61 42.22
CA THR A 483 1.62 -17.06 41.17
C THR A 483 1.14 -16.68 39.76
N LEU A 484 -0.17 -16.73 39.51
CA LEU A 484 -0.77 -16.30 38.23
C LEU A 484 -0.61 -14.80 37.97
N VAL A 485 -0.73 -13.97 39.00
CA VAL A 485 -0.61 -12.50 38.89
C VAL A 485 0.84 -12.05 38.81
N LYS A 486 1.66 -12.52 39.77
CA LYS A 486 3.04 -12.03 39.98
C LYS A 486 4.09 -12.78 39.15
N GLY A 487 3.68 -13.81 38.41
CA GLY A 487 4.58 -14.72 37.74
C GLY A 487 5.19 -15.74 38.69
N GLY A 488 5.75 -16.81 38.11
CA GLY A 488 6.35 -17.91 38.85
C GLY A 488 6.27 -19.22 38.07
N THR A 489 6.46 -20.35 38.75
CA THR A 489 6.49 -21.66 38.11
C THR A 489 5.22 -22.44 38.44
N ILE A 490 4.44 -22.82 37.41
CA ILE A 490 3.29 -23.73 37.55
C ILE A 490 3.63 -25.00 36.75
N ASN A 491 3.63 -26.17 37.40
CA ASN A 491 3.93 -27.46 36.77
C ASN A 491 5.25 -27.49 35.95
N GLY A 492 6.28 -26.78 36.41
CA GLY A 492 7.58 -26.72 35.72
C GLY A 492 7.67 -25.71 34.57
N GLN A 493 6.59 -24.99 34.25
CA GLN A 493 6.61 -23.89 33.29
C GLN A 493 6.68 -22.54 34.00
N THR A 494 7.63 -21.69 33.60
CA THR A 494 7.76 -20.32 34.09
C THR A 494 6.80 -19.42 33.34
N ILE A 495 5.92 -18.74 34.08
CA ILE A 495 4.95 -17.79 33.57
C ILE A 495 5.43 -16.39 33.98
N PRO A 496 5.59 -15.44 33.05
CA PRO A 496 5.94 -14.07 33.40
C PRO A 496 4.79 -13.39 34.16
N PRO A 497 5.08 -12.34 34.95
CA PRO A 497 4.04 -11.52 35.56
C PRO A 497 3.04 -11.01 34.51
N MET A 498 1.75 -10.96 34.85
CA MET A 498 0.74 -10.42 33.94
C MET A 498 1.02 -8.97 33.54
N SER A 499 1.68 -8.20 34.42
CA SER A 499 2.14 -6.83 34.15
C SER A 499 3.25 -6.76 33.11
N GLU A 500 4.13 -7.77 33.02
CA GLU A 500 5.15 -7.83 31.98
C GLU A 500 4.55 -8.20 30.63
N LEU A 501 3.55 -9.11 30.62
CA LEU A 501 2.81 -9.46 29.42
C LEU A 501 2.04 -8.24 28.87
N SER A 502 1.31 -7.51 29.72
CA SER A 502 0.57 -6.32 29.29
C SER A 502 1.51 -5.20 28.83
N LYS A 503 2.65 -4.99 29.51
CA LYS A 503 3.69 -4.04 29.09
C LYS A 503 4.28 -4.41 27.73
N GLY A 504 4.64 -5.67 27.50
CA GLY A 504 5.19 -6.13 26.23
C GLY A 504 4.23 -5.90 25.05
N LEU A 505 2.93 -6.17 25.24
CA LEU A 505 1.91 -5.88 24.23
C LEU A 505 1.77 -4.38 23.94
N ARG A 506 1.88 -3.51 24.95
CA ARG A 506 1.86 -2.05 24.80
C ARG A 506 3.10 -1.53 24.05
N GLU A 507 4.27 -2.11 24.29
CA GLU A 507 5.50 -1.75 23.56
C GLU A 507 5.39 -2.13 22.08
N ILE A 508 4.84 -3.31 21.76
CA ILE A 508 4.58 -3.72 20.36
C ILE A 508 3.50 -2.82 19.73
N SER A 509 2.43 -2.51 20.45
CA SER A 509 1.37 -1.59 20.01
C SER A 509 1.92 -0.20 19.67
N LYS A 510 2.79 0.34 20.52
CA LYS A 510 3.47 1.62 20.32
C LYS A 510 4.37 1.58 19.08
N GLY A 511 5.19 0.53 18.93
CA GLY A 511 6.05 0.35 17.76
C GLY A 511 5.25 0.28 16.47
N ALA A 512 4.14 -0.45 16.45
CA ALA A 512 3.23 -0.53 15.31
C ALA A 512 2.59 0.82 14.96
N ASN A 513 2.14 1.58 15.97
CA ASN A 513 1.56 2.91 15.75
C ASN A 513 2.61 3.92 15.24
N GLN A 514 3.81 3.91 15.81
CA GLN A 514 4.91 4.78 15.35
C GLN A 514 5.31 4.49 13.90
N ALA A 515 5.36 3.22 13.51
CA ALA A 515 5.61 2.81 12.13
C ALA A 515 4.49 3.31 11.18
N TYR A 516 3.22 3.18 11.59
CA TYR A 516 2.09 3.71 10.84
C TYR A 516 2.14 5.24 10.69
N GLU A 517 2.38 5.98 11.77
CA GLU A 517 2.46 7.45 11.75
C GLU A 517 3.61 7.93 10.85
N THR A 518 4.79 7.29 10.98
CA THR A 518 5.95 7.60 10.14
C THR A 518 5.62 7.37 8.66
N PHE A 519 5.08 6.21 8.32
CA PHE A 519 4.68 5.88 6.94
C PHE A 519 3.61 6.85 6.40
N SER A 520 2.57 7.12 7.20
CA SER A 520 1.49 8.02 6.82
C SER A 520 1.99 9.45 6.56
N SER A 521 2.94 9.94 7.37
CA SER A 521 3.53 11.26 7.18
C SER A 521 4.38 11.33 5.90
N GLN A 522 5.13 10.27 5.60
CA GLN A 522 5.93 10.18 4.37
C GLN A 522 5.02 10.08 3.13
N SER A 523 3.94 9.29 3.19
CA SER A 523 2.94 9.23 2.12
C SER A 523 2.34 10.60 1.84
N GLN A 524 1.93 11.34 2.88
CA GLN A 524 1.37 12.67 2.70
C GLN A 524 2.38 13.66 2.06
N ASN A 525 3.67 13.53 2.38
CA ASN A 525 4.70 14.34 1.75
C ASN A 525 4.89 13.95 0.27
N LEU A 526 4.77 12.67 -0.08
CA LEU A 526 4.80 12.22 -1.48
C LEU A 526 3.59 12.73 -2.27
N ASP A 527 2.39 12.73 -1.68
CA ASP A 527 1.18 13.28 -2.30
C ASP A 527 1.34 14.78 -2.59
N LYS A 528 1.84 15.55 -1.60
CA LYS A 528 2.14 16.98 -1.80
C LYS A 528 3.23 17.20 -2.85
N ALA A 529 4.27 16.36 -2.88
CA ALA A 529 5.33 16.45 -3.89
C ALA A 529 4.77 16.16 -5.29
N LYS A 530 3.84 15.20 -5.40
CA LYS A 530 3.14 14.89 -6.63
C LYS A 530 2.25 16.05 -7.09
N GLU A 531 1.43 16.60 -6.20
CA GLU A 531 0.60 17.79 -6.48
C GLU A 531 1.48 18.97 -6.93
N LEU A 532 2.61 19.18 -6.27
CA LEU A 532 3.57 20.23 -6.64
C LEU A 532 4.13 20.02 -8.05
N ALA A 533 4.52 18.79 -8.40
CA ALA A 533 4.98 18.46 -9.74
C ALA A 533 3.88 18.60 -10.80
N ASP A 534 2.67 18.12 -10.52
CA ASP A 534 1.53 18.24 -11.43
C ASP A 534 1.11 19.71 -11.63
N SER A 535 1.38 20.58 -10.65
CA SER A 535 1.16 22.04 -10.75
C SER A 535 2.27 22.80 -11.47
N TYR A 536 3.49 22.27 -11.52
CA TYR A 536 4.62 22.89 -12.21
C TYR A 536 4.55 22.54 -13.70
N ASN A 537 3.75 23.29 -14.43
CA ASN A 537 3.37 22.99 -15.80
C ASN A 537 3.96 23.95 -16.85
N SER A 538 4.67 24.99 -16.42
CA SER A 538 5.44 25.90 -17.27
C SER A 538 6.59 26.54 -16.48
N PHE A 539 7.71 26.77 -17.14
CA PHE A 539 8.85 27.55 -16.67
C PHE A 539 8.75 29.01 -17.10
N SER A 540 8.37 29.32 -18.33
CA SER A 540 8.38 30.72 -18.83
C SER A 540 7.05 31.46 -18.61
N GLY A 541 5.93 30.75 -18.53
CA GLY A 541 4.58 31.30 -18.46
C GLY A 541 3.57 30.35 -19.10
N LEU A 542 2.31 30.38 -18.67
CA LEU A 542 1.27 29.52 -19.26
C LEU A 542 0.14 30.40 -19.79
N PRO A 543 -0.28 30.25 -21.06
CA PRO A 543 -1.44 30.95 -21.58
C PRO A 543 -2.71 30.68 -20.76
N THR A 544 -3.57 31.69 -20.65
CA THR A 544 -4.79 31.59 -19.84
C THR A 544 -5.71 30.50 -20.38
N GLY A 545 -6.07 29.54 -19.52
CA GLY A 545 -6.96 28.43 -19.88
C GLY A 545 -6.28 27.30 -20.65
N ALA A 546 -4.96 27.37 -20.87
CA ALA A 546 -4.21 26.29 -21.49
C ALA A 546 -3.83 25.19 -20.49
N THR A 547 -3.60 23.99 -21.00
CA THR A 547 -2.95 22.90 -20.26
C THR A 547 -1.45 22.91 -20.58
N GLY A 548 -0.61 22.92 -19.54
CA GLY A 548 0.85 23.03 -19.67
C GLY A 548 1.59 21.73 -19.38
N LYS A 549 2.76 21.55 -20.00
CA LYS A 549 3.85 20.70 -19.46
C LYS A 549 5.18 21.32 -19.81
N VAL A 550 6.18 21.11 -18.94
CA VAL A 550 7.54 21.60 -19.17
C VAL A 550 8.58 20.49 -19.02
N MET A 551 9.59 20.53 -19.89
CA MET A 551 10.76 19.66 -19.90
C MET A 551 12.01 20.52 -20.07
N PHE A 552 13.10 20.17 -19.40
CA PHE A 552 14.39 20.80 -19.61
C PHE A 552 15.31 19.84 -20.35
N ILE A 553 16.00 20.34 -21.37
CA ILE A 553 17.01 19.61 -22.15
C ILE A 553 18.33 20.32 -21.93
N ILE A 554 19.31 19.63 -21.36
CA ILE A 554 20.58 20.23 -20.98
C ILE A 554 21.66 19.81 -21.98
N LYS A 555 22.33 20.80 -22.55
CA LYS A 555 23.51 20.64 -23.38
C LYS A 555 24.74 21.17 -22.64
N ILE A 556 25.75 20.32 -22.54
CA ILE A 556 27.03 20.69 -21.92
C ILE A 556 28.00 21.17 -23.01
N GLU A 557 28.60 22.33 -22.80
CA GLU A 557 29.63 22.93 -23.65
C GLU A 557 30.79 23.43 -22.77
N ASP A 558 31.91 22.68 -22.75
CA ASP A 558 33.13 22.94 -21.97
C ASP A 558 34.27 23.61 -22.76
#